data_AF-A0A4Q1QGW9-F1
#
_entry.id   AF-A0A4Q1QGW9-F1
#
_cell.length_a   1.000
_cell.length_b   1.000
_cell.length_c   1.000
_cell.angle_alpha   90.00
_cell.angle_beta   90.00
_cell.angle_gamma   90.00
#
_symmetry.space_group_name_H-M   'P 1'
#
loop_
_entity.id
_entity.type
_entity.pdbx_description
1 polymer ?
#
loop_
_entity_poly.entity_id
_entity_poly.type
_entity_poly.pdbx_seq_one_letter_code
_entity_poly.pdbx_strand_id
1 'polypeptide(L)' 'PSDRGGGGRRAGDRLLILVSDDGRGGARLDGGSGMAGLAGRLGSVDGLFVLDSPVGGPTRVTAELPWRARTEPAAASRGR' A
#
# COMPACT_ATOMS: atom_id res chain seq x y z
N PRO A 1 -7.10 -21.49 9.53
CA PRO A 1 -7.17 -20.08 10.00
C PRO A 1 -6.06 -19.28 9.31
N SER A 2 -6.35 -18.82 8.09
CA SER A 2 -5.39 -18.19 7.19
C SER A 2 -5.23 -16.72 7.55
N ASP A 3 -4.11 -16.37 8.17
CA ASP A 3 -3.71 -15.02 8.61
C ASP A 3 -3.36 -14.07 7.43
N ARG A 4 -3.88 -14.36 6.23
CA ARG A 4 -3.78 -13.49 5.06
C ARG A 4 -4.71 -12.30 5.23
N GLY A 5 -4.22 -11.28 5.92
CA GLY A 5 -4.89 -10.01 6.10
C GLY A 5 -4.33 -8.95 5.16
N GLY A 6 -5.12 -8.55 4.16
CA GLY A 6 -4.92 -7.30 3.45
C GLY A 6 -5.93 -6.28 3.98
N GLY A 7 -5.45 -5.16 4.53
CA GLY A 7 -6.31 -4.14 5.12
C GLY A 7 -5.84 -2.73 4.82
N GLY A 8 -6.78 -1.86 4.45
CA GLY A 8 -6.55 -0.44 4.30
C GLY A 8 -7.35 0.34 5.34
N ARG A 9 -6.71 1.26 6.07
CA ARG A 9 -7.39 2.19 6.96
C ARG A 9 -7.01 3.63 6.63
N ARG A 10 -7.99 4.53 6.72
CA ARG A 10 -7.76 5.97 6.57
C ARG A 10 -7.53 6.58 7.94
N ALA A 11 -6.55 7.49 8.04
CA ALA A 11 -6.26 8.26 9.22
C ALA A 11 -5.93 9.70 8.78
N GLY A 12 -6.88 10.61 8.98
CA GLY A 12 -6.76 11.98 8.48
C GLY A 12 -6.60 12.04 6.96
N ASP A 13 -5.51 12.68 6.52
CA ASP A 13 -5.11 12.83 5.12
C ASP A 13 -4.18 11.70 4.64
N ARG A 14 -4.13 10.57 5.35
CA ARG A 14 -3.30 9.41 5.01
C ARG A 14 -4.11 8.13 4.85
N LEU A 15 -3.66 7.28 3.94
CA LEU A 15 -4.09 5.90 3.77
C LEU A 15 -2.96 4.98 4.22
N LEU A 16 -3.27 4.07 5.14
CA LEU A 16 -2.36 3.07 5.68
C LEU A 16 -2.81 1.70 5.18
N ILE A 17 -1.92 0.99 4.49
CA ILE A 17 -2.15 -0.33 3.92
C ILE A 17 -1.18 -1.30 4.58
N LEU A 18 -1.72 -2.39 5.12
CA LEU A 18 -0.95 -3.52 5.62
C LEU A 18 -1.33 -4.76 4.82
N VAL A 19 -0.31 -5.42 4.27
CA VAL A 19 -0.45 -6.72 3.60
C VAL A 19 0.46 -7.70 4.30
N SER A 20 -0.07 -8.86 4.67
CA SER A 20 0.70 -9.98 5.19
C SER A 20 0.39 -11.27 4.43
N ASP A 21 1.40 -12.08 4.20
CA ASP A 21 1.25 -13.45 3.70
C ASP A 21 1.86 -14.49 4.64
N ASP A 22 1.47 -15.74 4.45
CA ASP A 22 1.97 -16.93 5.14
C ASP A 22 3.06 -17.65 4.32
N GLY A 23 3.76 -16.90 3.46
CA GLY A 23 4.84 -17.41 2.62
C GLY A 23 6.11 -17.77 3.41
N ARG A 24 7.20 -17.98 2.67
CA ARG A 24 8.51 -18.34 3.24
C ARG A 24 9.45 -17.14 3.43
N GLY A 25 8.96 -15.93 3.14
CA GLY A 25 9.71 -14.70 3.33
C GLY A 25 10.96 -14.61 2.45
N GLY A 26 11.87 -13.71 2.80
CA GLY A 26 13.05 -13.40 2.01
C GLY A 26 12.79 -12.50 0.81
N ALA A 27 11.65 -11.82 0.77
CA ALA A 27 11.36 -10.81 -0.24
C ALA A 27 12.36 -9.65 -0.10
N ARG A 28 12.91 -9.19 -1.23
CA ARG A 28 13.85 -8.07 -1.28
C ARG A 28 13.44 -7.07 -2.35
N LEU A 29 13.71 -5.79 -2.11
CA LEU A 29 13.44 -4.73 -3.08
C LEU A 29 14.29 -4.88 -4.35
N ASP A 30 15.48 -5.46 -4.27
CA ASP A 30 16.41 -5.68 -5.40
C ASP A 30 16.19 -7.02 -6.13
N GLY A 31 15.30 -7.89 -5.63
CA GLY A 31 15.03 -9.22 -6.19
C GLY A 31 14.13 -9.22 -7.43
N GLY A 32 13.68 -8.05 -7.90
CA GLY A 32 12.81 -7.92 -9.08
C GLY A 32 12.17 -6.53 -9.19
N SER A 33 11.50 -6.26 -10.31
CA SER A 33 10.93 -4.93 -10.61
C SER A 33 9.63 -4.62 -9.88
N GLY A 34 8.92 -5.64 -9.36
CA GLY A 34 7.61 -5.47 -8.73
C GLY A 34 7.66 -4.58 -7.47
N MET A 35 8.36 -5.03 -6.44
CA MET A 35 8.46 -4.29 -5.17
C MET A 35 9.29 -3.01 -5.31
N ALA A 36 10.39 -3.03 -6.06
CA ALA A 36 11.15 -1.82 -6.39
C ALA A 36 10.26 -0.75 -7.04
N GLY A 37 9.44 -1.16 -8.01
CA GLY A 37 8.52 -0.27 -8.70
C GLY A 37 7.41 0.26 -7.79
N LEU A 38 6.93 -0.52 -6.82
CA LEU A 38 5.98 -0.04 -5.81
C LEU A 38 6.63 0.99 -4.89
N ALA A 39 7.81 0.69 -4.34
CA ALA A 39 8.57 1.62 -3.50
C ALA A 39 8.83 2.95 -4.22
N GLY A 40 9.24 2.91 -5.50
CA GLY A 40 9.44 4.11 -6.31
C GLY A 40 8.15 4.92 -6.54
N ARG A 41 7.03 4.26 -6.80
CA ARG A 41 5.73 4.94 -6.98
C ARG A 41 5.25 5.58 -5.68
N LEU A 42 5.40 4.91 -4.53
CA LEU A 42 5.07 5.52 -3.24
C LEU A 42 5.99 6.71 -2.94
N GLY A 43 7.29 6.58 -3.19
CA GLY A 43 8.24 7.69 -3.03
C GLY A 43 7.90 8.91 -3.88
N SER A 44 7.34 8.73 -5.08
CA SER A 44 6.95 9.84 -5.96
C SER A 44 5.77 10.68 -5.46
N VAL A 45 5.04 10.21 -4.45
CA VAL A 45 3.84 10.86 -3.91
C VAL A 45 3.96 11.12 -2.40
N ASP A 46 5.18 11.32 -1.89
CA ASP A 46 5.44 11.50 -0.44
C ASP A 46 4.86 10.37 0.43
N GLY A 47 4.94 9.15 -0.10
CA GLY A 47 4.52 7.91 0.55
C GLY A 47 5.68 7.10 1.14
N LEU A 48 5.33 6.18 2.03
CA LEU A 48 6.26 5.27 2.70
C LEU A 48 5.99 3.83 2.26
N PHE A 49 7.06 3.07 1.99
CA PHE A 49 6.99 1.64 1.72
C PHE A 49 7.99 0.91 2.60
N VAL A 50 7.50 0.06 3.51
CA VAL A 50 8.32 -0.75 4.41
C VAL A 50 8.05 -2.23 4.12
N LEU A 51 9.14 -2.99 3.96
CA LEU A 51 9.11 -4.42 3.73
C LEU A 51 9.82 -5.12 4.90
N ASP A 52 9.10 -6.01 5.57
CA ASP A 52 9.64 -6.94 6.57
C ASP A 52 9.40 -8.37 6.06
N SER A 53 10.47 -9.08 5.72
CA SER A 53 10.37 -10.41 5.12
C SER A 53 11.58 -11.26 5.52
N PRO A 54 11.68 -11.66 6.80
CA PRO A 54 12.75 -12.54 7.24
C PRO A 54 12.70 -13.87 6.47
N VAL A 55 13.87 -14.43 6.13
CA VAL A 55 13.95 -15.73 5.46
C VAL A 55 13.36 -16.81 6.36
N GLY A 56 12.42 -17.59 5.83
CA GLY A 56 11.68 -18.63 6.55
C GLY A 56 10.45 -18.11 7.32
N GLY A 57 10.22 -16.80 7.37
CA GLY A 57 9.05 -16.17 8.00
C GLY A 57 8.03 -15.64 6.99
N PRO A 58 7.01 -14.90 7.44
CA PRO A 58 6.03 -14.29 6.54
C PRO A 58 6.63 -13.09 5.78
N THR A 59 5.92 -12.62 4.75
CA THR A 59 6.17 -11.27 4.22
C THR A 59 5.13 -10.30 4.75
N ARG A 60 5.58 -9.14 5.25
CA ARG A 60 4.74 -8.01 5.61
C ARG A 60 5.15 -6.77 4.84
N VAL A 61 4.16 -6.11 4.27
CA VAL A 61 4.32 -4.82 3.60
C VAL A 61 3.45 -3.79 4.28
N THR A 62 4.07 -2.70 4.72
CA THR A 62 3.39 -1.50 5.20
C THR A 62 3.57 -0.41 4.16
N ALA A 63 2.45 0.15 3.70
CA ALA A 63 2.41 1.23 2.73
C ALA A 63 1.61 2.41 3.31
N GLU A 64 2.19 3.60 3.25
CA GLU A 64 1.53 4.84 3.64
C GLU A 64 1.52 5.83 2.49
N LEU A 65 0.39 6.49 2.28
CA LEU A 65 0.18 7.39 1.15
C LEU A 65 -0.67 8.58 1.58
N PRO A 66 -0.48 9.78 1.01
CA PRO A 66 -1.50 10.82 1.07
C PRO A 66 -2.83 10.31 0.54
N TRP A 67 -3.91 10.61 1.25
CA TRP A 67 -5.28 10.32 0.86
C TRP A 67 -6.05 11.62 0.65
N ARG A 68 -6.61 11.76 -0.55
CA ARG A 68 -7.57 12.83 -0.86
C ARG A 68 -8.87 12.17 -1.27
N ALA A 69 -9.96 12.51 -0.59
CA ALA A 69 -11.28 12.13 -1.06
C ALA A 69 -11.42 12.68 -2.48
N ARG A 70 -11.74 11.81 -3.43
CA ARG A 70 -12.09 12.26 -4.76
C ARG A 70 -13.34 13.11 -4.58
N THR A 71 -13.18 14.42 -4.68
CA THR A 71 -14.32 15.30 -4.75
C THR A 71 -14.95 14.99 -6.10
N GLU A 72 -16.13 14.35 -6.10
CA GLU A 72 -16.92 14.31 -7.31
C GLU A 72 -17.15 15.77 -7.71
N PRO A 73 -16.83 16.18 -8.96
CA PRO A 73 -17.28 17.47 -9.42
C PRO A 73 -18.79 17.46 -9.24
N ALA A 74 -19.30 18.34 -8.37
CA ALA A 74 -20.72 18.48 -8.07
C ALA A 74 -21.44 18.41 -9.41
N ALA A 75 -22.17 17.31 -9.64
CA ALA A 75 -22.76 16.99 -10.93
C ALA A 75 -23.40 18.27 -11.44
N ALA A 76 -22.76 18.88 -12.45
CA ALA A 76 -23.18 20.16 -12.99
C ALA A 76 -24.66 20.00 -13.26
N SER A 77 -25.45 20.77 -12.52
CA SER A 77 -26.90 20.75 -12.53
C SER A 77 -27.35 20.75 -13.99
N ARG A 78 -27.71 19.56 -14.50
CA ARG A 78 -28.43 19.41 -15.75
C ARG A 78 -29.80 20.02 -15.49
N GLY A 79 -29.90 21.31 -15.74
CA GLY A 79 -31.08 22.11 -15.43
C GLY A 79 -30.90 23.56 -15.81
N ARG A 80 -30.81 23.84 -17.12
CA ARG A 80 -31.68 24.84 -17.77
C ARG A 80 -31.65 24.70 -19.28
#